data_AF-A0A844MLR9-F1
#
_entry.id   AF-A0A844MLR9-F1
#
_cell.length_a   1.000
_cell.length_b   1.000
_cell.length_c   1.000
_cell.angle_alpha   90.00
_cell.angle_beta   90.00
_cell.angle_gamma   90.00
#
_symmetry.space_group_name_H-M   'P 1'
#
loop_
_entity.id
_entity.type
_entity.pdbx_description
1 polymer ?
#
loop_
_entity_poly.entity_id
_entity_poly.type
_entity_poly.pdbx_seq_one_letter_code
_entity_poly.pdbx_strand_id
1 'polypeptide(L)'
;MSESIENWIKALPKRSTPTYSQRYQFQIKYCGTEEIQVKDGGEQIWADGINTQTGELLEAKFVDNPTNSPYVSGSNIPPFIRTKIVNDVENEFRRYAAVINDPNTPVESLQVIVNIQEAVPFFENLLKKYNIQGHVVVRF
;
A
#
# COMPACT_ATOMS: atom_id res chain seq x y z
N MET A 1 11.89 -11.77 24.76
CA MET A 1 12.00 -12.33 23.39
C MET A 1 11.12 -11.48 22.52
N SER A 2 11.64 -10.89 21.44
CA SER A 2 10.80 -10.22 20.44
C SER A 2 9.87 -11.27 19.83
N GLU A 3 8.57 -10.99 19.78
CA GLU A 3 7.64 -11.82 19.02
C GLU A 3 8.04 -11.79 17.54
N SER A 4 8.06 -12.95 16.86
CA SER A 4 8.33 -12.96 15.42
C SER A 4 7.15 -12.35 14.68
N ILE A 5 7.42 -11.60 13.61
CA ILE A 5 6.39 -11.05 12.72
C ILE A 5 5.41 -12.13 12.28
N GLU A 6 5.89 -13.36 12.03
CA GLU A 6 5.05 -14.51 11.69
C GLU A 6 4.02 -14.86 12.77
N ASN A 7 4.38 -14.76 14.05
CA ASN A 7 3.43 -15.02 15.13
C ASN A 7 2.47 -13.85 15.33
N TRP A 8 2.97 -12.63 15.21
CA TRP A 8 2.14 -11.42 15.24
C TRP A 8 1.05 -11.44 14.16
N ILE A 9 1.40 -11.75 12.90
CA ILE A 9 0.43 -11.82 11.78
C ILE A 9 -0.65 -12.88 11.99
N LYS A 10 -0.35 -14.00 12.66
CA LYS A 10 -1.34 -15.07 12.89
C LYS A 10 -2.52 -14.60 13.73
N ALA A 11 -2.30 -13.61 14.60
CA ALA A 11 -3.33 -13.04 15.45
C ALA A 11 -4.17 -11.94 14.75
N LEU A 12 -3.74 -11.46 13.60
CA LEU A 12 -4.40 -10.35 12.90
C LEU A 12 -5.61 -10.83 12.07
N PRO A 13 -6.69 -10.04 11.99
CA PRO A 13 -7.79 -10.30 11.08
C PRO A 13 -7.32 -10.34 9.62
N LYS A 14 -7.90 -11.26 8.85
CA LYS A 14 -7.61 -11.44 7.42
C LYS A 14 -8.89 -11.43 6.61
N ARG A 15 -8.80 -11.00 5.36
CA ARG A 15 -9.88 -11.14 4.38
C ARG A 15 -9.32 -11.53 3.03
N SER A 16 -10.08 -12.31 2.26
CA SER A 16 -9.66 -12.72 0.92
C SER A 16 -9.59 -11.52 -0.02
N THR A 17 -8.51 -11.43 -0.78
CA THR A 17 -8.40 -10.51 -1.90
C THR A 17 -9.41 -10.92 -2.97
N PRO A 18 -10.28 -10.01 -3.46
CA PRO A 18 -11.18 -10.34 -4.56
C PRO A 18 -10.44 -10.78 -5.81
N THR A 19 -11.09 -11.43 -6.77
CA THR A 19 -10.40 -11.99 -7.95
C THR A 19 -10.91 -11.44 -9.29
N TYR A 20 -11.92 -10.57 -9.27
CA TYR A 20 -12.70 -10.22 -10.46
C TYR A 20 -12.12 -9.10 -11.33
N SER A 21 -10.93 -8.56 -11.01
CA SER A 21 -10.32 -7.47 -11.79
C SER A 21 -8.80 -7.62 -11.92
N GLN A 22 -8.23 -7.01 -12.97
CA GLN A 22 -6.77 -6.98 -13.17
C GLN A 22 -6.02 -6.33 -12.00
N ARG A 23 -6.61 -5.31 -11.36
CA ARG A 23 -6.06 -4.72 -10.14
C ARG A 23 -5.88 -5.77 -9.05
N TYR A 24 -6.89 -6.61 -8.82
CA TYR A 24 -6.77 -7.64 -7.80
C TYR A 24 -5.87 -8.80 -8.22
N GLN A 25 -5.84 -9.16 -9.51
CA GLN A 25 -4.89 -10.15 -10.01
C GLN A 25 -3.44 -9.68 -9.81
N PHE A 26 -3.19 -8.39 -10.01
CA PHE A 26 -1.90 -7.75 -9.73
C PHE A 26 -1.58 -7.79 -8.22
N GLN A 27 -2.53 -7.42 -7.37
CA GLN A 27 -2.40 -7.54 -5.92
C GLN A 27 -2.10 -8.98 -5.49
N ILE A 28 -2.86 -9.98 -5.97
CA ILE A 28 -2.65 -11.39 -5.64
C ILE A 28 -1.26 -11.86 -6.05
N LYS A 29 -0.81 -11.49 -7.25
CA LYS A 29 0.50 -11.86 -7.78
C LYS A 29 1.66 -11.36 -6.91
N TYR A 30 1.53 -10.18 -6.30
CA TYR A 30 2.64 -9.52 -5.62
C TYR A 30 2.51 -9.37 -4.11
N CYS A 31 1.30 -9.47 -3.56
CA CYS A 31 1.02 -9.30 -2.13
C CYS A 31 0.34 -10.53 -1.50
N GLY A 32 -0.29 -11.38 -2.33
CA GLY A 32 -0.93 -12.62 -1.89
C GLY A 32 -2.46 -12.59 -1.91
N THR A 33 -3.07 -13.70 -1.52
CA THR A 33 -4.52 -13.93 -1.62
C THR A 33 -5.33 -13.40 -0.44
N GLU A 34 -4.67 -12.85 0.57
CA GLU A 34 -5.30 -12.31 1.77
C GLU A 34 -4.71 -10.95 2.11
N GLU A 35 -5.60 -10.01 2.44
CA GLU A 35 -5.24 -8.75 3.06
C GLU A 35 -5.24 -8.91 4.58
N ILE A 36 -4.38 -8.15 5.26
CA ILE A 36 -4.18 -8.25 6.72
C ILE A 36 -4.57 -6.92 7.35
N GLN A 37 -5.41 -6.97 8.39
CA GLN A 37 -5.77 -5.77 9.13
C GLN A 37 -4.71 -5.48 10.20
N VAL A 38 -4.05 -4.34 10.07
CA VAL A 38 -3.14 -3.81 11.08
C VAL A 38 -3.80 -2.62 11.76
N LYS A 39 -3.73 -2.55 13.10
CA LYS A 39 -4.40 -1.53 13.90
C LYS A 39 -3.52 -1.08 15.06
N ASP A 40 -2.88 0.05 14.88
CA ASP A 40 -2.02 0.73 15.87
C ASP A 40 -1.96 2.23 15.52
N GLY A 41 -1.31 3.05 16.35
CA GLY A 41 -1.22 4.49 16.10
C GLY A 41 -2.57 5.23 16.13
N GLY A 42 -3.60 4.61 16.72
CA GLY A 42 -4.98 5.11 16.69
C GLY A 42 -5.71 4.93 15.35
N GLU A 43 -5.09 4.23 14.40
CA GLU A 43 -5.61 4.01 13.05
C GLU A 43 -5.73 2.52 12.72
N GLN A 44 -6.32 2.22 11.56
CA GLN A 44 -6.34 0.87 11.01
C GLN A 44 -6.20 0.88 9.49
N ILE A 45 -5.51 -0.12 8.96
CA ILE A 45 -5.35 -0.34 7.53
C ILE A 45 -5.54 -1.81 7.19
N TRP A 46 -6.10 -2.08 6.02
CA TRP A 46 -6.02 -3.41 5.39
C TRP A 46 -4.84 -3.34 4.43
N ALA A 47 -3.72 -3.93 4.82
CA ALA A 47 -2.56 -4.02 3.96
C ALA A 47 -2.74 -5.17 2.96
N ASP A 48 -2.33 -4.95 1.71
CA ASP A 48 -2.47 -5.94 0.64
C ASP A 48 -1.65 -7.22 0.91
N GLY A 49 -0.60 -7.09 1.72
CA GLY A 49 0.23 -8.20 2.17
C GLY A 49 1.32 -7.74 3.15
N ILE A 50 2.22 -8.66 3.49
CA ILE A 50 3.38 -8.41 4.35
C ILE A 50 4.53 -9.32 3.95
N ASN A 51 5.74 -8.76 3.89
CA ASN A 51 6.96 -9.53 3.78
C ASN A 51 7.51 -9.83 5.19
N THR A 52 7.34 -11.06 5.66
CA THR A 52 7.71 -11.44 7.04
C THR A 52 9.21 -11.48 7.29
N GLN A 53 10.02 -11.53 6.23
CA GLN A 53 11.48 -11.56 6.32
C GLN A 53 12.07 -10.17 6.55
N THR A 54 11.41 -9.13 6.01
CA THR A 54 11.88 -7.74 6.04
C THR A 54 10.99 -6.82 6.88
N GLY A 55 9.83 -7.30 7.32
CA GLY A 55 8.86 -6.51 8.08
C GLY A 55 8.18 -5.41 7.26
N GLU A 56 8.15 -5.53 5.94
CA GLU A 56 7.49 -4.58 5.05
C GLU A 56 6.00 -4.90 4.92
N LEU A 57 5.12 -3.93 5.16
CA LEU A 57 3.76 -3.98 4.63
C LEU A 57 3.81 -3.78 3.11
N LEU A 58 2.89 -4.43 2.40
CA LEU A 58 2.80 -4.37 0.94
C LEU A 58 1.53 -3.62 0.53
N GLU A 59 1.63 -2.83 -0.54
CA GLU A 59 0.53 -2.08 -1.15
C GLU A 59 0.66 -2.12 -2.68
N ALA A 60 -0.33 -2.70 -3.36
CA ALA A 60 -0.35 -2.86 -4.80
C ALA A 60 -1.23 -1.82 -5.50
N LYS A 61 -0.60 -1.02 -6.38
CA LYS A 61 -1.28 0.03 -7.16
C LYS A 61 -1.15 -0.25 -8.65
N PHE A 62 -2.19 -0.91 -9.18
CA PHE A 62 -2.33 -1.17 -10.61
C PHE A 62 -2.91 0.04 -11.35
N VAL A 63 -2.24 0.44 -12.42
CA VAL A 63 -2.67 1.46 -13.39
C VAL A 63 -3.10 0.77 -14.68
N ASP A 64 -4.40 0.80 -14.95
CA ASP A 64 -4.99 0.22 -16.17
C ASP A 64 -4.71 1.07 -17.41
N ASN A 65 -4.92 2.40 -17.30
CA ASN A 65 -4.69 3.33 -18.39
C ASN A 65 -3.85 4.54 -17.90
N PRO A 66 -2.54 4.58 -18.22
CA PRO A 66 -1.67 5.68 -17.82
C PRO A 66 -2.16 7.06 -18.26
N THR A 67 -2.74 7.15 -19.47
CA THR A 67 -3.27 8.40 -20.05
C THR A 67 -4.41 8.99 -19.22
N ASN A 68 -5.10 8.18 -18.40
CA ASN A 68 -6.20 8.62 -17.53
C ASN A 68 -5.94 8.32 -16.05
N SER A 69 -4.68 8.08 -15.65
CA SER A 69 -4.36 7.69 -14.28
C SER A 69 -4.18 8.90 -13.35
N PRO A 70 -4.77 8.92 -12.14
CA PRO A 70 -4.53 9.98 -11.17
C PRO A 70 -3.09 10.01 -10.65
N TYR A 71 -2.36 8.90 -10.78
CA TYR A 71 -0.98 8.76 -10.29
C TYR A 71 0.06 9.19 -11.33
N VAL A 72 -0.36 9.44 -12.57
CA VAL A 72 0.53 9.91 -13.65
C VAL A 72 0.38 11.43 -13.79
N SER A 73 1.52 12.12 -13.74
CA SER A 73 1.58 13.57 -13.96
C SER A 73 1.20 13.91 -15.40
N GLY A 74 0.40 14.97 -15.59
CA GLY A 74 -0.05 15.40 -16.93
C GLY A 74 -1.06 14.48 -17.63
N SER A 75 -1.59 13.45 -16.94
CA SER A 75 -2.65 12.60 -17.53
C SER A 75 -3.98 13.36 -17.71
N ASN A 76 -4.83 12.84 -18.59
CA ASN A 76 -6.10 13.45 -19.04
C ASN A 76 -7.27 13.27 -18.06
N ILE A 77 -7.03 12.68 -16.86
CA ILE A 77 -8.09 12.49 -15.89
C ILE A 77 -8.69 13.84 -15.44
N PRO A 78 -10.03 13.97 -15.36
CA PRO A 78 -10.66 15.21 -14.92
C PRO A 78 -10.17 15.67 -13.54
N PRO A 79 -9.90 16.98 -13.33
CA PRO A 79 -9.32 17.48 -12.08
C PRO A 79 -10.09 17.12 -10.81
N PHE A 80 -11.43 17.15 -10.87
CA PHE A 80 -12.29 16.77 -9.75
C PHE A 80 -12.15 15.28 -9.38
N ILE A 81 -12.04 14.41 -10.38
CA ILE A 81 -11.84 12.97 -10.17
C ILE A 81 -10.43 12.73 -9.60
N ARG A 82 -9.40 13.39 -10.15
CA ARG A 82 -8.04 13.32 -9.62
C ARG A 82 -8.01 13.70 -8.14
N THR A 83 -8.58 14.86 -7.81
CA THR A 83 -8.60 15.37 -6.43
C THR A 83 -9.23 14.38 -5.47
N LYS A 84 -10.38 13.80 -5.85
CA LYS A 84 -11.05 12.79 -5.04
C LYS A 84 -10.16 11.56 -4.80
N ILE A 85 -9.64 10.96 -5.88
CA ILE A 85 -8.83 9.73 -5.77
C ILE A 85 -7.54 9.99 -5.00
N VAL A 86 -6.87 11.13 -5.26
CA VAL A 86 -5.66 11.50 -4.54
C VAL A 86 -5.95 11.68 -3.05
N ASN A 87 -7.04 12.33 -2.66
CA ASN A 87 -7.42 12.46 -1.25
C ASN A 87 -7.68 11.09 -0.57
N ASP A 88 -8.32 10.16 -1.28
CA ASP A 88 -8.57 8.81 -0.75
C ASP A 88 -7.24 8.06 -0.51
N VAL A 89 -6.30 8.13 -1.45
CA VAL A 89 -4.98 7.53 -1.33
C VAL A 89 -4.11 8.24 -0.29
N GLU A 90 -4.21 9.56 -0.19
CA GLU A 90 -3.54 10.33 0.87
C GLU A 90 -4.02 9.91 2.26
N ASN A 91 -5.33 9.71 2.44
CA ASN A 91 -5.87 9.21 3.70
C ASN A 91 -5.44 7.75 3.99
N GLU A 92 -5.25 6.93 2.97
CA GLU A 92 -4.65 5.60 3.10
C GLU A 92 -3.19 5.67 3.57
N PHE A 93 -2.35 6.49 2.92
CA PHE A 93 -0.94 6.65 3.30
C PHE A 93 -0.79 7.27 4.69
N ARG A 94 -1.67 8.18 5.08
CA ARG A 94 -1.73 8.69 6.46
C ARG A 94 -1.95 7.57 7.49
N ARG A 95 -2.81 6.58 7.17
CA ARG A 95 -3.07 5.42 8.04
C ARG A 95 -1.90 4.45 8.07
N TYR A 96 -1.25 4.21 6.92
CA TYR A 96 0.02 3.47 6.90
C TYR A 96 1.08 4.13 7.78
N ALA A 97 1.23 5.45 7.71
CA ALA A 97 2.18 6.17 8.56
C ALA A 97 1.87 6.01 10.05
N ALA A 98 0.61 6.11 10.44
CA ALA A 98 0.20 5.92 11.83
C ALA A 98 0.55 4.50 12.34
N VAL A 99 0.30 3.48 11.52
CA VAL A 99 0.59 2.08 11.87
C VAL A 99 2.09 1.81 11.90
N ILE A 100 2.81 2.14 10.84
CA ILE A 100 4.24 1.80 10.68
C ILE A 100 5.12 2.58 11.67
N ASN A 101 4.76 3.84 11.96
CA ASN A 101 5.53 4.65 12.92
C ASN A 101 5.13 4.39 14.38
N ASP A 102 4.16 3.51 14.64
CA ASP A 102 3.80 3.13 16.01
C ASP A 102 4.79 2.06 16.52
N PRO A 103 5.48 2.31 17.66
CA PRO A 103 6.50 1.42 18.20
C PRO A 103 5.94 0.09 18.74
N ASN A 104 4.62 -0.06 18.84
CA ASN A 104 3.98 -1.31 19.23
C ASN A 104 3.82 -2.29 18.07
N THR A 105 4.05 -1.84 16.83
CA THR A 105 4.04 -2.73 15.68
C THR A 105 5.45 -3.27 15.40
N PRO A 106 5.58 -4.54 15.00
CA PRO A 106 6.86 -5.08 14.55
C PRO A 106 7.12 -4.80 13.07
N VAL A 107 6.24 -4.07 12.37
CA VAL A 107 6.45 -3.71 10.96
C VAL A 107 7.37 -2.50 10.87
N GLU A 108 8.23 -2.46 9.86
CA GLU A 108 9.31 -1.47 9.79
C GLU A 108 9.13 -0.48 8.65
N SER A 109 8.41 -0.86 7.59
CA SER A 109 8.32 -0.04 6.38
C SER A 109 7.17 -0.43 5.45
N LEU A 110 6.97 0.37 4.39
CA LEU A 110 6.00 0.14 3.32
C LEU A 110 6.69 -0.08 1.98
N GLN A 111 6.35 -1.16 1.29
CA GLN A 111 6.70 -1.40 -0.10
C GLN A 111 5.48 -1.17 -1.01
N VAL A 112 5.54 -0.12 -1.83
CA VAL A 112 4.49 0.18 -2.81
C VAL A 112 4.87 -0.46 -4.14
N ILE A 113 3.99 -1.31 -4.67
CA ILE A 113 4.23 -2.08 -5.89
C ILE A 113 3.35 -1.50 -6.99
N VAL A 114 3.96 -0.96 -8.04
CA VAL A 114 3.26 -0.37 -9.20
C VAL A 114 3.59 -1.13 -10.48
N ASN A 115 2.71 -1.04 -11.49
CA ASN A 115 2.91 -1.69 -12.78
C ASN A 115 3.52 -0.79 -13.88
N ILE A 116 3.72 0.50 -13.58
CA ILE A 116 4.30 1.46 -14.53
C ILE A 116 5.27 2.41 -13.82
N GLN A 117 6.31 2.84 -14.53
CA GLN A 117 7.36 3.73 -13.99
C GLN A 117 6.83 5.14 -13.69
N GLU A 118 5.85 5.60 -14.47
CA GLU A 118 5.29 6.94 -14.43
C GLU A 118 4.49 7.22 -13.14
N ALA A 119 4.07 6.17 -12.45
CA ALA A 119 3.37 6.28 -11.16
C ALA A 119 4.34 6.38 -9.97
N VAL A 120 5.62 6.01 -10.14
CA VAL A 120 6.62 5.98 -9.06
C VAL A 120 6.75 7.32 -8.33
N PRO A 121 6.92 8.47 -9.03
CA PRO A 121 7.11 9.75 -8.35
C PRO A 121 5.92 10.14 -7.46
N PHE A 122 4.69 9.76 -7.83
CA PHE A 122 3.51 10.04 -7.02
C PHE A 122 3.59 9.32 -5.66
N PHE A 123 3.89 8.03 -5.65
CA PHE A 123 3.95 7.26 -4.41
C PHE A 123 5.20 7.55 -3.58
N GLU A 124 6.36 7.81 -4.20
CA GLU A 124 7.55 8.29 -3.48
C GLU A 124 7.29 9.61 -2.76
N ASN A 125 6.54 10.53 -3.39
CA ASN A 125 6.16 11.78 -2.74
C ASN A 125 5.22 11.54 -1.55
N LEU A 126 4.32 10.56 -1.62
CA LEU A 126 3.47 10.21 -0.47
C LEU A 126 4.26 9.59 0.69
N LEU A 127 5.19 8.67 0.40
CA LEU A 127 6.09 8.12 1.42
C LEU A 127 6.85 9.23 2.15
N LYS A 128 7.41 10.19 1.40
CA LYS A 128 8.09 11.37 1.97
C LYS A 128 7.13 12.27 2.75
N LYS A 129 5.96 12.60 2.18
CA LYS A 129 4.96 13.51 2.79
C LYS A 129 4.51 13.02 4.16
N TYR A 130 4.33 11.71 4.31
CA TYR A 130 3.84 11.11 5.55
C TYR A 130 4.95 10.51 6.43
N ASN A 131 6.23 10.74 6.09
CA ASN A 131 7.37 10.21 6.82
C ASN A 131 7.26 8.68 7.04
N ILE A 132 6.98 7.95 5.96
CA ILE A 132 6.89 6.50 5.96
C ILE A 132 8.24 5.96 5.49
N GLN A 133 8.92 5.19 6.32
CA GLN A 133 10.05 4.38 5.86
C GLN A 133 9.53 3.43 4.78
N GLY A 134 10.11 3.46 3.59
CA GLY A 134 9.60 2.65 2.49
C GLY A 134 10.17 3.00 1.13
N HIS A 135 9.72 2.26 0.13
CA HIS A 135 10.14 2.44 -1.26
C HIS A 135 9.08 1.96 -2.24
N VAL A 136 9.25 2.36 -3.49
CA VAL A 136 8.36 1.98 -4.59
C VAL A 136 9.12 1.02 -5.53
N VAL A 137 8.47 -0.06 -5.94
CA VAL A 137 9.01 -1.02 -6.92
C VAL A 137 8.08 -1.13 -8.13
N VAL A 138 8.67 -1.27 -9.32
CA VAL A 138 7.93 -1.51 -10.57
C VAL A 138 7.94 -3.01 -10.88
N ARG A 139 6.77 -3.59 -11.13
CA ARG A 139 6.59 -5.02 -11.45
C ARG A 139 5.56 -5.21 -12.58
N PHE A 140 5.81 -6.17 -13.49
CA PHE A 140 4.96 -6.46 -14.65
C PHE A 140 4.28 -7.83 -14.52
#